data_AF-A0A502VPA8-F1
#
_entry.id   AF-A0A502VPA8-F1
#
_cell.length_a   1.000
_cell.length_b   1.000
_cell.length_c   1.000
_cell.angle_alpha   90.00
_cell.angle_beta   90.00
_cell.angle_gamma   90.00
#
_symmetry.space_group_name_H-M   'P 1'
#
loop_
_entity.id
_entity.type
_entity.pdbx_description
1 polymer ?
#
loop_
_entity_poly.entity_id
_entity_poly.type
_entity_poly.pdbx_seq_one_letter_code
_entity_poly.pdbx_strand_id
1 'polypeptide(L)'
;MGLFDNAVPGGNITKPLMIALGALLVGKMLSGRSAEEPEQSPVPAPTAPVPTETTSADGGLLGGLGGLLEKLRDAGHGNTADSWVGTGQNQSINANDLGAAIGPQIIREIAQRTGLDEQELLKQLSTALPGIVDKLTPNGQVPQQHQVASAFNS
;
A
#
# COMPACT_ATOMS: atom_id res chain seq x y z
N MET A 1 -23.90 22.97 35.03
CA MET A 1 -24.67 23.56 33.91
C MET A 1 -23.67 24.05 32.88
N GLY A 2 -23.76 23.63 31.62
CA GLY A 2 -22.94 24.21 30.54
C GLY A 2 -21.90 23.31 29.88
N LEU A 3 -22.32 22.09 29.57
CA LEU A 3 -21.87 21.18 28.53
C LEU A 3 -21.95 21.77 27.10
N PHE A 4 -20.87 21.63 26.31
CA PHE A 4 -20.74 21.81 24.83
C PHE A 4 -21.13 23.17 24.21
N ASP A 5 -20.26 23.78 23.39
CA ASP A 5 -20.49 23.91 21.93
C ASP A 5 -19.42 24.82 21.23
N ASN A 6 -18.71 24.20 20.28
CA ASN A 6 -18.34 24.71 18.96
C ASN A 6 -17.95 26.20 18.75
N ALA A 7 -16.68 26.45 18.39
CA ALA A 7 -16.36 27.38 17.30
C ALA A 7 -14.95 27.11 16.73
N VAL A 8 -14.94 26.50 15.55
CA VAL A 8 -13.83 26.43 14.60
C VAL A 8 -13.57 27.82 14.01
N PRO A 9 -12.33 28.34 14.00
CA PRO A 9 -11.96 29.44 13.11
C PRO A 9 -11.56 28.89 11.74
N GLY A 10 -12.51 28.87 10.81
CA GLY A 10 -12.29 28.57 9.41
C GLY A 10 -11.39 29.63 8.75
N GLY A 11 -10.38 29.15 8.02
CA GLY A 11 -9.55 29.97 7.15
C GLY A 11 -10.34 30.44 5.94
N ASN A 12 -10.39 31.75 5.74
CA ASN A 12 -10.78 32.35 4.47
C ASN A 12 -9.74 33.40 4.10
N ILE A 13 -8.76 33.02 3.28
CA ILE A 13 -7.84 33.96 2.63
C ILE A 13 -7.56 33.49 1.21
N THR A 14 -8.63 33.39 0.43
CA THR A 14 -8.62 33.99 -0.90
C THR A 14 -8.13 35.42 -0.75
N LYS A 15 -6.89 35.69 -1.13
CA LYS A 15 -6.40 37.06 -1.29
C LYS A 15 -6.05 37.31 -2.76
N PRO A 16 -6.61 38.38 -3.34
CA PRO A 16 -6.19 38.89 -4.63
C PRO A 16 -4.74 39.38 -4.51
N LEU A 17 -3.97 39.13 -5.56
CA LEU A 17 -3.34 40.16 -6.37
C LEU A 17 -2.76 41.40 -5.62
N MET A 18 -1.46 41.61 -5.85
CA MET A 18 -0.71 42.88 -5.85
C MET A 18 0.05 43.26 -4.57
N ILE A 19 1.37 43.03 -4.53
CA ILE A 19 2.41 43.88 -5.16
C ILE A 19 2.48 45.26 -4.51
N ALA A 20 3.42 45.40 -3.59
CA ALA A 20 4.28 46.58 -3.47
C ALA A 20 5.60 46.06 -2.85
N LEU A 21 6.63 45.78 -3.64
CA LEU A 21 7.66 46.76 -3.99
C LEU A 21 8.29 47.29 -2.68
N GLY A 22 9.26 46.61 -2.07
CA GLY A 22 10.63 46.52 -2.57
C GLY A 22 11.42 47.76 -2.12
N ALA A 23 12.05 47.72 -0.94
CA ALA A 23 13.23 48.54 -0.59
C ALA A 23 13.72 48.26 0.84
N LEU A 24 15.04 48.09 0.98
CA LEU A 24 15.90 48.28 2.16
C LEU A 24 15.64 47.43 3.43
N LEU A 25 16.34 46.31 3.69
CA LEU A 25 17.76 46.19 4.10
C LEU A 25 18.00 46.51 5.59
N VAL A 26 17.76 45.54 6.48
CA VAL A 26 18.63 45.19 7.63
C VAL A 26 18.04 43.96 8.35
N GLY A 27 18.88 42.94 8.58
CA GLY A 27 18.75 42.17 9.81
C GLY A 27 18.37 40.69 9.75
N LYS A 28 18.92 39.88 8.83
CA LYS A 28 19.21 38.46 9.17
C LYS A 28 20.34 37.82 8.34
N MET A 29 21.52 38.42 8.37
CA MET A 29 22.79 37.72 8.17
C MET A 29 23.86 38.37 9.07
N LEU A 30 23.97 37.85 10.30
CA LEU A 30 25.19 37.88 11.09
C LEU A 30 25.17 36.63 11.96
N SER A 31 25.51 35.50 11.36
CA SER A 31 26.49 34.59 11.95
C SER A 31 26.84 33.48 10.95
N GLY A 32 28.00 33.65 10.31
CA GLY A 32 28.87 32.54 9.94
C GLY A 32 28.59 31.82 8.62
N ARG A 33 29.12 32.37 7.51
CA ARG A 33 30.23 31.76 6.72
C ARG A 33 30.31 32.43 5.34
N SER A 34 31.27 33.34 5.16
CA SER A 34 31.64 33.92 3.85
C SER A 34 32.55 32.99 3.05
N ALA A 35 32.24 32.88 1.76
CA ALA A 35 33.11 32.79 0.57
C ALA A 35 32.15 32.62 -0.65
N GLU A 36 31.62 33.71 -1.24
CA GLU A 36 32.14 34.38 -2.46
C GLU A 36 32.25 33.41 -3.65
N GLU A 37 31.24 33.30 -4.54
CA GLU A 37 31.02 34.03 -5.84
C GLU A 37 31.75 33.38 -7.04
N PRO A 38 31.50 33.69 -8.34
CA PRO A 38 30.28 33.63 -9.17
C PRO A 38 30.53 32.89 -10.53
N GLU A 39 29.50 32.33 -11.20
CA GLU A 39 29.35 32.32 -12.69
C GLU A 39 28.13 31.48 -13.16
N GLN A 40 27.07 32.20 -13.54
CA GLN A 40 26.24 32.05 -14.75
C GLN A 40 25.73 30.66 -15.23
N SER A 41 24.39 30.57 -15.29
CA SER A 41 23.52 29.71 -16.16
C SER A 41 22.89 28.42 -15.53
N PRO A 42 21.68 28.01 -15.98
CA PRO A 42 20.61 27.48 -15.12
C PRO A 42 20.53 25.93 -15.00
N VAL A 43 19.62 25.47 -14.11
CA VAL A 43 18.98 24.12 -13.94
C VAL A 43 19.63 23.10 -12.97
N PRO A 44 18.86 22.15 -12.40
CA PRO A 44 18.02 22.19 -11.19
C PRO A 44 18.62 21.39 -9.99
N ALA A 45 17.97 21.48 -8.82
CA ALA A 45 18.36 20.89 -7.53
C ALA A 45 18.70 19.39 -7.56
N PRO A 46 19.61 18.88 -6.68
CA PRO A 46 19.62 17.48 -6.33
C PRO A 46 18.32 17.18 -5.55
N THR A 47 17.33 16.66 -6.27
CA THR A 47 16.26 15.86 -5.72
C THR A 47 16.90 14.73 -4.92
N ALA A 48 17.00 14.89 -3.60
CA ALA A 48 17.11 13.73 -2.74
C ALA A 48 15.85 12.89 -3.01
N PRO A 49 15.97 11.61 -3.41
CA PRO A 49 14.81 10.74 -3.43
C PRO A 49 14.33 10.67 -1.99
N VAL A 50 13.16 11.23 -1.73
CA VAL A 50 12.38 10.86 -0.55
C VAL A 50 12.39 9.32 -0.51
N PRO A 51 12.74 8.68 0.62
CA PRO A 51 12.47 7.26 0.74
C PRO A 51 10.98 7.13 0.45
N THR A 52 10.67 6.35 -0.59
CA THR A 52 9.34 5.83 -0.79
C THR A 52 9.05 5.02 0.47
N GLU A 53 8.44 5.70 1.45
CA GLU A 53 7.72 5.06 2.53
C GLU A 53 6.69 4.19 1.83
N THR A 54 7.10 2.94 1.60
CA THR A 54 6.24 1.82 1.26
C THR A 54 5.41 1.60 2.51
N THR A 55 4.46 2.51 2.76
CA THR A 55 3.43 2.28 3.75
C THR A 55 2.51 1.25 3.11
N SER A 56 2.78 0.01 3.51
CA SER A 56 1.98 -1.17 3.30
C SER A 56 0.52 -0.85 3.66
N ALA A 57 -0.32 -0.59 2.66
CA ALA A 57 -1.76 -0.44 2.85
C ALA A 57 -2.41 -0.67 1.47
N ASP A 58 -3.20 -1.70 1.22
CA ASP A 58 -4.31 -2.22 2.01
C ASP A 58 -4.42 -3.74 1.77
N GLY A 59 -4.29 -4.56 2.81
CA GLY A 59 -4.21 -6.01 2.63
C GLY A 59 -4.38 -6.74 3.95
N GLY A 60 -5.63 -6.84 4.41
CA GLY A 60 -6.00 -7.36 5.73
C GLY A 60 -5.27 -8.64 6.14
N LEU A 61 -4.89 -8.75 7.43
CA LEU A 61 -4.22 -9.84 8.19
C LEU A 61 -3.01 -10.57 7.55
N LEU A 62 -2.83 -10.49 6.24
CA LEU A 62 -1.93 -11.30 5.41
C LEU A 62 -1.10 -10.47 4.45
N GLY A 63 -1.25 -9.15 4.41
CA GLY A 63 -0.63 -8.31 3.39
C GLY A 63 -1.28 -8.47 2.01
N GLY A 64 -2.57 -8.82 1.98
CA GLY A 64 -3.34 -9.03 0.74
C GLY A 64 -2.94 -10.32 0.00
N LEU A 65 -3.27 -10.38 -1.30
CA LEU A 65 -2.98 -11.55 -2.15
C LEU A 65 -1.47 -11.80 -2.26
N GLY A 66 -0.66 -10.75 -2.35
CA GLY A 66 0.80 -10.87 -2.40
C GLY A 66 1.39 -11.57 -1.16
N GLY A 67 0.95 -11.19 0.04
CA GLY A 67 1.46 -11.83 1.26
C GLY A 67 0.84 -13.20 1.55
N LEU A 68 -0.30 -13.55 0.94
CA LEU A 68 -0.76 -14.94 0.88
C LEU A 68 0.17 -15.81 0.01
N LEU A 69 0.52 -15.34 -1.19
CA LEU A 69 1.41 -16.07 -2.10
C LEU A 69 2.82 -16.22 -1.50
N GLU A 70 3.33 -15.19 -0.84
CA GLU A 70 4.61 -15.25 -0.13
C GLU A 70 4.61 -16.36 0.92
N LYS A 71 3.54 -16.49 1.71
CA LYS A 71 3.38 -17.57 2.69
C LYS A 71 3.34 -18.95 2.06
N LEU A 72 2.65 -19.11 0.93
CA LEU A 72 2.67 -20.37 0.18
C LEU A 72 4.08 -20.70 -0.32
N ARG A 73 4.82 -19.70 -0.81
CA ARG A 73 6.21 -19.86 -1.27
C ARG A 73 7.12 -20.27 -0.11
N ASP A 74 6.98 -19.63 1.05
CA ASP A 74 7.74 -19.95 2.28
C ASP A 74 7.47 -21.38 2.77
N ALA A 75 6.23 -21.84 2.65
CA ALA A 75 5.83 -23.22 2.98
C ALA A 75 6.24 -24.28 1.94
N GLY A 76 6.90 -23.89 0.84
CA GLY A 76 7.33 -24.81 -0.23
C GLY A 76 6.31 -25.01 -1.36
N HIS A 77 5.18 -24.31 -1.33
CA HIS A 77 4.14 -24.33 -2.35
C HIS A 77 4.28 -23.21 -3.39
N GLY A 78 5.53 -22.78 -3.66
CA GLY A 78 5.78 -21.70 -4.62
C GLY A 78 5.29 -22.00 -6.04
N ASN A 79 5.41 -23.25 -6.49
CA ASN A 79 4.95 -23.66 -7.82
C ASN A 79 3.41 -23.63 -7.93
N THR A 80 2.71 -23.92 -6.83
CA THR A 80 1.25 -23.82 -6.74
C THR A 80 0.81 -22.36 -6.73
N ALA A 81 1.49 -21.51 -5.96
CA ALA A 81 1.24 -20.07 -5.92
C ALA A 81 1.46 -19.40 -7.29
N ASP A 82 2.54 -19.74 -7.99
CA ASP A 82 2.85 -19.25 -9.34
C ASP A 82 1.79 -19.69 -10.36
N SER A 83 1.35 -20.94 -10.27
CA SER A 83 0.30 -21.49 -11.12
C SER A 83 -1.05 -20.78 -10.99
N TRP A 84 -1.37 -20.22 -9.82
CA TRP A 84 -2.60 -19.42 -9.61
C TRP A 84 -2.49 -17.99 -10.13
N VAL A 85 -1.26 -17.47 -10.16
CA VAL A 85 -0.96 -16.12 -10.66
C VAL A 85 -0.87 -16.11 -12.16
N GLY A 86 -0.33 -17.19 -12.74
CA GLY A 86 -0.19 -17.37 -14.18
C GLY A 86 -1.52 -17.61 -14.90
N THR A 87 -1.45 -17.64 -16.24
CA THR A 87 -2.60 -17.87 -17.13
C THR A 87 -2.84 -19.36 -17.44
N GLY A 88 -2.13 -20.25 -16.73
CA GLY A 88 -2.15 -21.69 -16.95
C GLY A 88 -3.27 -22.40 -16.19
N GLN A 89 -3.19 -23.73 -16.11
CA GLN A 89 -4.07 -24.50 -15.22
C GLN A 89 -3.67 -24.28 -13.78
N ASN A 90 -4.65 -23.94 -12.93
CA ASN A 90 -4.44 -23.78 -11.49
C ASN A 90 -4.18 -25.12 -10.82
N GLN A 91 -3.01 -25.25 -10.19
CA GLN A 91 -2.66 -26.39 -9.35
C GLN A 91 -3.61 -26.46 -8.15
N SER A 92 -4.07 -27.66 -7.82
CA SER A 92 -4.80 -27.88 -6.57
C SER A 92 -3.84 -27.89 -5.38
N ILE A 93 -4.30 -27.43 -4.22
CA ILE A 93 -3.58 -27.53 -2.95
C ILE A 93 -4.43 -28.31 -1.96
N ASN A 94 -3.79 -29.11 -1.10
CA ASN A 94 -4.52 -29.78 -0.02
C ASN A 94 -4.90 -28.79 1.06
N ALA A 95 -6.05 -29.00 1.70
CA ALA A 95 -6.51 -28.21 2.85
C ALA A 95 -5.44 -28.14 3.96
N ASN A 96 -4.73 -29.24 4.23
CA ASN A 96 -3.69 -29.29 5.25
C ASN A 96 -2.45 -28.46 4.89
N ASP A 97 -1.96 -28.55 3.64
CA ASP A 97 -0.87 -27.72 3.13
C ASP A 97 -1.23 -26.24 3.18
N LEU A 98 -2.44 -25.91 2.74
CA LEU A 98 -2.92 -24.54 2.73
C LEU A 98 -3.00 -23.97 4.16
N GLY A 99 -3.47 -24.77 5.11
CA GLY A 99 -3.49 -24.41 6.52
C GLY A 99 -2.10 -24.24 7.12
N ALA A 100 -1.16 -25.11 6.75
CA ALA A 100 0.24 -25.01 7.18
C ALA A 100 0.91 -23.75 6.61
N ALA A 101 0.67 -23.42 5.34
CA ALA A 101 1.21 -22.25 4.69
C ALA A 101 0.64 -20.94 5.24
N ILE A 102 -0.68 -20.86 5.39
CA ILE A 102 -1.34 -19.66 5.92
C ILE A 102 -1.04 -19.50 7.41
N GLY A 103 -0.98 -20.60 8.15
CA GLY A 103 -0.73 -20.62 9.59
C GLY A 103 -2.01 -20.66 10.42
N PRO A 104 -2.01 -21.39 11.56
CA PRO A 104 -3.21 -21.67 12.34
C PRO A 104 -3.85 -20.40 12.93
N GLN A 105 -3.07 -19.38 13.24
CA GLN A 105 -3.60 -18.14 13.82
C GLN A 105 -4.55 -17.41 12.87
N ILE A 106 -4.21 -17.39 11.58
CA ILE A 106 -5.01 -16.72 10.55
C ILE A 106 -6.26 -17.55 10.22
N ILE A 107 -6.11 -18.88 10.13
CA ILE A 107 -7.24 -19.79 9.96
C ILE A 107 -8.27 -19.57 11.07
N ARG A 108 -7.81 -19.49 12.33
CA ARG A 108 -8.67 -19.22 13.49
C ARG A 108 -9.37 -17.87 13.42
N GLU A 109 -8.65 -16.81 13.05
CA GLU A 109 -9.24 -15.47 12.86
C GLU A 109 -10.35 -15.48 11.80
N ILE A 110 -10.10 -16.11 10.65
CA ILE A 110 -11.08 -16.17 9.56
C ILE A 110 -12.27 -17.03 10.00
N ALA A 111 -12.02 -18.20 10.59
CA ALA A 111 -13.03 -19.11 11.12
C ALA A 111 -13.96 -18.41 12.12
N GLN A 112 -13.41 -17.62 13.05
CA GLN A 112 -14.19 -16.85 14.02
C GLN A 112 -15.04 -15.77 13.35
N ARG A 113 -14.54 -15.12 12.29
CA ARG A 113 -15.27 -14.08 11.56
C ARG A 113 -16.39 -14.65 10.69
N THR A 114 -16.16 -15.81 10.07
CA THR A 114 -17.15 -16.48 9.22
C THR A 114 -18.12 -17.36 10.00
N GLY A 115 -17.81 -17.68 11.26
CA GLY A 115 -18.56 -18.64 12.06
C GLY A 115 -18.43 -20.08 11.54
N LEU A 116 -17.32 -20.39 10.86
CA LEU A 116 -17.05 -21.71 10.29
C LEU A 116 -16.03 -22.47 11.13
N ASP A 117 -16.11 -23.79 11.15
CA ASP A 117 -15.04 -24.63 11.67
C ASP A 117 -13.78 -24.52 10.79
N GLU A 118 -12.60 -24.59 11.42
CA GLU A 118 -11.30 -24.46 10.74
C GLU A 118 -11.14 -25.49 9.61
N GLN A 119 -11.61 -26.72 9.82
CA GLN A 119 -11.54 -27.80 8.83
C GLN A 119 -12.41 -27.54 7.60
N GLU A 120 -13.64 -27.05 7.81
CA GLU A 120 -14.55 -26.70 6.72
C GLU A 120 -14.07 -25.46 5.97
N LEU A 121 -13.54 -24.46 6.70
CA LEU A 121 -12.90 -23.29 6.11
C LEU A 121 -11.74 -23.69 5.20
N LEU A 122 -10.83 -24.54 5.68
CA LEU A 122 -9.66 -24.99 4.90
C LEU A 122 -10.07 -25.72 3.62
N LYS A 123 -11.10 -26.56 3.70
CA LYS A 123 -11.64 -27.30 2.55
C LYS A 123 -12.31 -26.38 1.52
N GLN A 124 -13.03 -25.36 1.98
CA GLN A 124 -13.59 -24.35 1.09
C GLN A 124 -12.49 -23.51 0.44
N LEU A 125 -11.52 -23.05 1.23
CA LEU A 125 -10.39 -22.26 0.73
C LEU A 125 -9.58 -23.08 -0.29
N SER A 126 -9.25 -24.34 -0.02
CA SER A 126 -8.47 -25.17 -0.95
C SER A 126 -9.14 -25.35 -2.32
N THR A 127 -10.48 -25.29 -2.35
CA THR A 127 -11.27 -25.47 -3.58
C THR A 127 -11.51 -24.14 -4.30
N ALA A 128 -11.78 -23.06 -3.57
CA ALA A 128 -12.18 -21.78 -4.16
C ALA A 128 -11.00 -20.84 -4.44
N LEU A 129 -10.00 -20.83 -3.56
CA LEU A 129 -8.87 -19.90 -3.60
C LEU A 129 -8.09 -19.93 -4.92
N PRO A 130 -7.79 -21.10 -5.54
CA PRO A 130 -7.07 -21.13 -6.82
C PRO A 130 -7.78 -20.33 -7.91
N GLY A 131 -9.10 -20.50 -8.04
CA GLY A 131 -9.91 -19.79 -9.04
C GLY A 131 -10.09 -18.30 -8.73
N ILE A 132 -10.17 -17.94 -7.44
CA ILE A 132 -10.26 -16.54 -7.01
C ILE A 132 -8.96 -15.80 -7.35
N VAL A 133 -7.81 -16.43 -7.06
CA VAL A 133 -6.50 -15.84 -7.37
C VAL A 133 -6.33 -15.66 -8.87
N ASP A 134 -6.62 -16.66 -9.70
CA ASP A 134 -6.59 -16.54 -11.17
C ASP A 134 -7.41 -15.35 -11.68
N LYS A 135 -8.65 -15.21 -11.19
CA LYS A 135 -9.55 -14.12 -11.60
C LYS A 135 -9.04 -12.74 -11.20
N LEU A 136 -8.31 -12.64 -10.10
CA LEU A 136 -7.68 -11.41 -9.62
C LEU A 136 -6.32 -11.15 -10.29
N THR A 137 -5.80 -12.11 -11.04
CA THR A 137 -4.45 -12.09 -11.63
C THR A 137 -4.47 -12.29 -13.16
N PRO A 138 -5.35 -11.61 -13.91
CA PRO A 138 -5.60 -11.92 -15.33
C PRO A 138 -4.41 -11.68 -16.26
N ASN A 139 -3.42 -10.90 -15.83
CA ASN A 139 -2.22 -10.59 -16.62
C ASN A 139 -1.01 -11.46 -16.24
N GLY A 140 -1.18 -12.53 -15.46
CA GLY A 140 -0.02 -13.28 -14.96
C GLY A 140 0.73 -12.55 -13.84
N GLN A 141 0.16 -11.47 -13.31
CA GLN A 141 0.79 -10.58 -12.34
C GLN A 141 -0.22 -10.11 -11.32
N VAL A 142 0.15 -10.18 -10.03
CA VAL A 142 -0.66 -9.60 -8.96
C VAL A 142 -0.74 -8.10 -9.22
N PRO A 143 -1.93 -7.54 -9.51
CA PRO A 143 -2.05 -6.16 -9.91
C PRO A 143 -1.54 -5.28 -8.77
N GLN A 144 -0.55 -4.45 -9.08
CA GLN A 144 -0.09 -3.43 -8.13
C GLN A 144 -1.26 -2.48 -7.91
N GLN A 145 -1.55 -2.12 -6.66
CA GLN A 145 -2.74 -1.36 -6.25
C GLN A 145 -2.94 -0.05 -7.08
N HIS A 146 -1.86 0.54 -7.60
CA HIS A 146 -1.91 1.68 -8.53
C HIS A 146 -2.66 1.41 -9.85
N GLN A 147 -2.65 0.18 -10.34
CA GLN A 147 -3.31 -0.21 -11.59
C GLN A 147 -4.81 -0.46 -11.39
N VAL A 148 -5.22 -1.01 -10.23
CA VAL A 148 -6.65 -1.23 -9.92
C VAL A 148 -7.40 0.08 -9.62
N ALA A 149 -6.74 1.03 -8.95
CA ALA A 149 -7.31 2.36 -8.69
C ALA A 149 -7.52 3.15 -9.99
N SER A 150 -6.68 2.92 -11.00
CA SER A 150 -6.77 3.55 -12.31
C SER A 150 -7.88 2.96 -13.18
N ALA A 151 -8.15 1.65 -13.04
CA ALA A 151 -9.21 0.94 -13.77
C ALA A 151 -10.64 1.31 -13.30
N PHE A 152 -10.79 1.74 -12.04
CA PHE A 152 -12.07 2.17 -11.47
C PHE A 152 -12.38 3.66 -11.64
N ASN A 153 -11.45 4.47 -12.19
CA ASN A 153 -11.60 5.92 -12.40
C ASN A 153 -11.76 6.29 -13.88
N SER A 154 -12.34 5.40 -14.70
CA SER A 154 -12.74 5.71 -16.09
C SER A 154 -14.24 5.83 -16.23
#